data_AF-A0A521TP26-F1
#
_entry.id   AF-A0A521TP26-F1
#
_cell.length_a   1.000
_cell.length_b   1.000
_cell.length_c   1.000
_cell.angle_alpha   90.00
_cell.angle_beta   90.00
_cell.angle_gamma   90.00
#
_symmetry.space_group_name_H-M   'P 1'
#
loop_
_entity.id
_entity.type
_entity.pdbx_description
1 polymer ?
#
loop_
_entity_poly.entity_id
_entity_poly.type
_entity_poly.pdbx_seq_one_letter_code
_entity_poly.pdbx_strand_id
1 'polypeptide(L)' 'MSQSNTLNVPGVERFFLDRLARFSHLADEASASGIPQWSRLARHATLSAYKDCVSIGLEREASEILAKPRKQGTPTT' A
#
# COMPACT_ATOMS: atom_id res chain seq x y z
N MET A 1 30.13 6.29 1.33
CA MET A 1 29.11 7.00 2.13
C MET A 1 28.06 7.53 1.16
N SER A 2 27.00 6.75 0.89
CA SER A 2 25.92 7.20 0.03
C SER A 2 25.11 8.26 0.79
N GLN A 3 25.03 9.46 0.25
CA GLN A 3 24.20 10.53 0.82
C GLN A 3 22.74 10.07 0.72
N SER A 4 22.11 9.88 1.87
CA SER A 4 20.66 9.72 1.97
C SER A 4 20.02 11.02 1.50
N ASN A 5 19.52 11.02 0.26
CA ASN A 5 18.76 12.13 -0.28
C ASN A 5 17.36 12.10 0.33
N THR A 6 17.24 12.51 1.59
CA THR A 6 15.96 12.64 2.29
C THR A 6 15.19 13.78 1.64
N LEU A 7 14.23 13.44 0.79
CA LEU A 7 13.21 14.36 0.30
C LEU A 7 12.37 14.81 1.51
N ASN A 8 12.82 15.85 2.22
CA ASN A 8 12.10 16.48 3.32
C ASN A 8 10.99 17.39 2.76
N VAL A 9 10.05 16.78 2.03
CA VAL A 9 8.82 17.45 1.59
C VAL A 9 7.74 17.06 2.61
N PRO A 10 7.21 18.02 3.39
CA PRO A 10 6.22 17.74 4.41
C PRO A 10 5.06 16.91 3.86
N GLY A 11 4.79 15.76 4.48
CA GLY A 11 3.65 14.90 4.13
C GLY A 11 3.91 13.88 3.00
N VAL A 12 5.09 13.84 2.37
CA VAL A 12 5.38 12.84 1.34
C VAL A 12 5.36 11.42 1.88
N GLU A 13 5.96 11.19 3.05
CA GLU A 13 5.94 9.88 3.70
C GLU A 13 4.51 9.40 3.93
N ARG A 14 3.67 10.29 4.49
CA ARG A 14 2.26 10.01 4.75
C ARG A 14 1.50 9.70 3.46
N PHE A 15 1.76 10.47 2.40
CA PHE A 15 1.14 10.24 1.09
C PHE A 15 1.44 8.84 0.55
N PHE A 16 2.69 8.38 0.60
CA PHE A 16 3.07 7.05 0.11
C PHE A 16 2.43 5.93 0.94
N LEU A 17 2.43 6.06 2.27
CA LEU A 17 1.80 5.09 3.17
C LEU A 17 0.28 5.02 2.98
N ASP A 18 -0.41 6.15 2.87
CA ASP A 18 -1.85 6.18 2.62
C ASP A 18 -2.19 5.62 1.23
N ARG A 19 -1.34 5.87 0.22
CA ARG A 19 -1.50 5.28 -1.12
C ARG A 19 -1.37 3.76 -1.08
N LEU A 20 -0.37 3.24 -0.36
CA LEU A 20 -0.21 1.80 -0.16
C LEU A 20 -1.42 1.19 0.53
N ALA A 21 -1.93 1.82 1.59
CA ALA A 21 -3.11 1.37 2.32
C ALA A 21 -4.37 1.31 1.44
N ARG A 22 -4.56 2.30 0.55
CA ARG A 22 -5.68 2.28 -0.41
C ARG A 22 -5.56 1.14 -1.42
N PHE A 23 -4.37 0.93 -1.99
CA PHE A 23 -4.18 -0.15 -2.97
C PHE A 23 -4.26 -1.53 -2.35
N SER A 24 -3.75 -1.71 -1.12
CA SER A 24 -3.94 -2.97 -0.41
C SER A 24 -5.43 -3.25 -0.23
N HIS A 25 -6.22 -2.26 0.20
CA HIS A 25 -7.68 -2.37 0.33
C HIS A 25 -8.35 -2.76 -0.99
N LEU A 26 -8.05 -2.04 -2.08
CA LEU A 26 -8.57 -2.37 -3.42
C LEU A 26 -8.16 -3.79 -3.87
N ALA A 27 -6.98 -4.27 -3.49
CA ALA A 27 -6.55 -5.63 -3.84
C ALA A 27 -7.37 -6.72 -3.15
N ASP A 28 -7.88 -6.45 -1.95
CA ASP A 28 -8.80 -7.37 -1.27
C ASP A 28 -10.18 -7.37 -1.91
N GLU A 29 -10.72 -6.18 -2.18
CA GLU A 29 -12.01 -6.03 -2.89
C GLU A 29 -11.95 -6.70 -4.27
N ALA A 30 -10.86 -6.45 -5.00
CA ALA A 30 -10.62 -7.06 -6.31
C ALA A 30 -10.50 -8.59 -6.22
N SER A 31 -9.90 -9.12 -5.15
CA SER A 31 -9.83 -10.56 -4.93
C SER A 31 -11.19 -11.16 -4.57
N ALA A 32 -12.01 -10.45 -3.79
CA ALA A 32 -13.38 -10.86 -3.46
C ALA A 32 -14.34 -10.82 -4.65
N SER A 33 -14.07 -9.97 -5.65
CA SER A 33 -14.92 -9.80 -6.84
C SER A 33 -14.94 -11.00 -7.79
N GLY A 34 -13.95 -11.89 -7.71
CA GLY A 34 -13.78 -12.99 -8.66
C GLY A 34 -13.33 -12.58 -10.07
N ILE A 35 -13.04 -11.30 -10.34
CA ILE A 35 -12.57 -10.81 -11.65
C ILE A 35 -11.03 -10.89 -11.73
N PRO A 36 -10.45 -11.82 -12.51
CA PRO A 36 -9.01 -12.09 -12.45
C PRO A 36 -8.13 -10.91 -12.88
N GLN A 37 -8.55 -10.17 -13.90
CA GLN A 37 -7.80 -9.02 -14.43
C GLN A 37 -7.75 -7.90 -13.41
N TRP A 38 -8.85 -7.65 -12.70
CA TRP A 38 -8.91 -6.63 -11.66
C TRP A 38 -8.03 -7.01 -10.47
N SER A 39 -8.09 -8.26 -10.00
CA SER A 39 -7.21 -8.76 -8.94
C SER A 39 -5.73 -8.62 -9.32
N ARG A 40 -5.37 -8.98 -10.55
CA ARG A 40 -3.99 -8.83 -11.05
C ARG A 40 -3.53 -7.37 -11.05
N LEU A 41 -4.39 -6.47 -11.54
CA LEU A 41 -4.09 -5.04 -11.59
C LEU A 41 -3.91 -4.45 -10.18
N ALA A 42 -4.83 -4.77 -9.26
CA ALA A 42 -4.78 -4.28 -7.90
C ALA A 42 -3.54 -4.79 -7.14
N ARG A 43 -3.17 -6.07 -7.31
CA ARG A 43 -1.92 -6.62 -6.76
C ARG A 43 -0.68 -5.90 -7.31
N HIS A 44 -0.65 -5.62 -8.61
CA HIS A 44 0.45 -4.89 -9.22
C HIS A 44 0.56 -3.45 -8.69
N ALA A 45 -0.57 -2.75 -8.56
CA ALA A 45 -0.62 -1.41 -7.98
C ALA A 45 -0.10 -1.39 -6.53
N THR A 46 -0.51 -2.36 -5.71
CA THR A 46 -0.03 -2.52 -4.33
C THR A 46 1.48 -2.75 -4.28
N LEU A 47 2.00 -3.66 -5.12
CA LEU A 47 3.43 -3.92 -5.19
C LEU A 47 4.23 -2.68 -5.62
N SER A 48 3.71 -1.90 -6.58
CA SER A 48 4.34 -0.66 -7.00
C SER A 48 4.40 0.36 -5.87
N ALA A 49 3.29 0.56 -5.14
CA ALA A 49 3.27 1.49 -4.01
C ALA A 49 4.17 1.03 -2.84
N TYR A 50 4.30 -0.28 -2.62
CA TYR A 50 5.25 -0.81 -1.64
C TYR A 50 6.69 -0.47 -2.03
N LYS A 51 7.07 -0.70 -3.31
CA LYS A 51 8.40 -0.35 -3.81
C LYS A 51 8.70 1.15 -3.71
N ASP A 52 7.69 1.99 -3.95
CA ASP A 52 7.82 3.43 -3.74
C ASP A 52 8.15 3.74 -2.28
N CYS A 53 7.45 3.13 -1.32
CA CYS A 53 7.75 3.28 0.12
C CYS A 53 9.17 2.81 0.48
N VAL A 54 9.60 1.64 -0.04
CA VAL A 54 10.95 1.13 0.17
C VAL A 54 12.01 2.10 -0.37
N SER A 55 11.77 2.68 -1.55
CA SER A 55 12.72 3.61 -2.19
C SER A 55 13.01 4.87 -1.37
N ILE A 56 12.10 5.25 -0.48
CA ILE A 56 12.22 6.43 0.40
C ILE A 56 12.48 6.04 1.87
N GLY A 57 12.75 4.76 2.16
CA GLY A 57 13.13 4.29 3.49
C GLY A 57 11.98 3.92 4.44
N LEU A 58 10.76 3.72 3.92
CA LEU A 58 9.56 3.39 4.72
C LEU A 58 9.20 1.89 4.69
N GLU A 59 10.18 1.01 4.52
CA GLU A 59 9.93 -0.43 4.33
C GLU A 59 9.21 -1.07 5.52
N ARG A 60 9.57 -0.67 6.74
CA ARG A 60 9.00 -1.21 7.98
C ARG A 60 7.51 -0.86 8.10
N GLU A 61 7.18 0.41 7.98
CA GLU A 61 5.82 0.94 8.05
C GLU A 61 4.96 0.36 6.91
N ALA A 62 5.52 0.24 5.71
CA ALA A 62 4.85 -0.37 4.57
C ALA A 62 4.53 -1.86 4.83
N SER A 63 5.48 -2.60 5.42
CA SER A 63 5.28 -4.00 5.78
C SER A 63 4.21 -4.16 6.85
N GLU A 64 4.15 -3.28 7.84
CA GLU A 64 3.11 -3.26 8.86
C GLU A 64 1.70 -3.05 8.27
N ILE A 65 1.58 -2.16 7.27
CA ILE A 65 0.31 -1.94 6.54
C ILE A 65 -0.15 -3.22 5.84
N LEU A 66 0.75 -3.95 5.20
CA LEU A 66 0.43 -5.18 4.46
C LEU A 66 0.18 -6.38 5.39
N ALA A 67 0.86 -6.44 6.54
CA ALA A 67 0.74 -7.53 7.51
C ALA A 67 -0.51 -7.42 8.40
N LYS A 68 -1.10 -6.23 8.51
CA LYS A 68 -2.23 -5.99 9.42
C LYS A 68 -3.44 -6.87 9.02
N PRO A 69 -3.90 -7.79 9.90
CA PRO A 69 -5.13 -8.53 9.67
C PRO A 69 -6.28 -7.53 9.61
N ARG A 70 -6.99 -7.52 8.49
CA ARG A 70 -8.03 -6.53 8.24
C ARG A 70 -9.29 -6.96 8.98
N LYS A 71 -9.76 -6.10 9.89
CA LYS A 71 -11.10 -6.24 10.45
C LYS A 71 -12.07 -6.04 9.30
N GLN A 72 -12.80 -7.10 8.95
CA GLN A 72 -13.91 -7.02 8.02
C GLN A 72 -14.84 -5.92 8.52
N GLY A 73 -15.08 -4.89 7.69
CA GLY A 73 -16.07 -3.88 8.00
C GLY A 73 -17.41 -4.58 8.19
N THR A 74 -18.04 -4.39 9.35
CA THR A 74 -19.42 -4.82 9.57
C THR A 74 -20.28 -4.23 8.46
N PRO A 75 -21.10 -5.04 7.76
CA PRO A 75 -22.02 -4.52 6.77
C PRO A 75 -22.98 -3.58 7.50
N THR A 76 -22.95 -2.30 7.16
CA THR A 76 -23.94 -1.35 7.65
C THR A 76 -25.24 -1.69 6.93
N THR A 77 -26.22 -2.14 7.71
CA THR A 77 -27.58 -2.52 7.29
C THR A 77 -28.32 -1.37 6.64
#